data_AF-A0A7X7V3S5-F1
#
_entry.id   AF-A0A7X7V3S5-F1
#
_cell.length_a   1.000
_cell.length_b   1.000
_cell.length_c   1.000
_cell.angle_alpha   90.00
_cell.angle_beta   90.00
_cell.angle_gamma   90.00
#
_symmetry.space_group_name_H-M   'P 1'
#
loop_
_entity.id
_entity.type
_entity.pdbx_description
1 polymer ?
#
loop_
_entity_poly.entity_id
_entity_poly.type
_entity_poly.pdbx_seq_one_letter_code
_entity_poly.pdbx_strand_id
1 'polypeptide(L)'
;MTQTAKKKPAAPQSNKFKPKKRRSSRTALIFWICLVLVAAPLIILGWILFSSAMNTHKPVLGDRYKDDLNPAIKSEQMKEIKTKSEGVEGVQSVDVEMATATLRVYVDVADDATAETATSTADSVYKAVAEVLDPSVYFTKTDSEKMYDLEIHVYTEAERKNTEGENFVYVVETKTSSMDAPASEVVSTAKDAALAQQLRDDVTARKAAAASTAAAADGGTITVGGNEVQATEAPAE
;
A
#
# COMPACT_ATOMS: atom_id res chain seq x y z
N MET A 1 16.17 -61.11 92.05
CA MET A 1 14.70 -60.84 92.07
C MET A 1 14.42 -59.87 90.93
N THR A 2 13.37 -59.97 90.12
CA THR A 2 12.09 -60.69 90.31
C THR A 2 11.64 -61.40 89.03
N GLN A 3 10.67 -62.32 89.11
CA GLN A 3 9.93 -62.92 87.98
C GLN A 3 8.94 -61.87 87.38
N THR A 4 8.17 -62.04 86.29
CA THR A 4 7.73 -63.18 85.43
C THR A 4 7.42 -62.56 84.02
N ALA A 5 6.80 -63.11 82.96
CA ALA A 5 6.12 -64.36 82.56
C ALA A 5 6.09 -64.48 80.99
N LYS A 6 5.38 -65.46 80.43
CA LYS A 6 4.95 -65.52 79.01
C LYS A 6 3.41 -65.55 78.91
N LYS A 7 2.82 -65.14 77.77
CA LYS A 7 1.44 -65.50 77.39
C LYS A 7 1.31 -65.73 75.87
N LYS A 8 0.37 -66.59 75.46
CA LYS A 8 0.16 -67.09 74.07
C LYS A 8 -0.64 -66.10 73.18
N PRO A 9 -0.62 -66.25 71.84
CA PRO A 9 -1.30 -65.38 70.88
C PRO A 9 -2.79 -65.74 70.68
N ALA A 10 -3.51 -64.87 69.95
CA ALA A 10 -4.90 -65.06 69.52
C ALA A 10 -5.05 -64.80 68.00
N ALA A 11 -6.09 -65.35 67.38
CA ALA A 11 -6.28 -65.39 65.92
C ALA A 11 -7.09 -64.19 65.35
N PRO A 12 -6.91 -63.84 64.06
CA PRO A 12 -7.66 -62.76 63.42
C PRO A 12 -9.11 -63.14 63.10
N GLN A 13 -10.03 -62.19 63.20
CA GLN A 13 -11.45 -62.35 62.86
C GLN A 13 -11.72 -62.04 61.38
N SER A 14 -12.71 -62.71 60.77
CA SER A 14 -13.04 -62.55 59.34
C SER A 14 -14.37 -61.81 59.12
N ASN A 15 -14.31 -60.65 58.46
CA ASN A 15 -15.48 -59.89 58.04
C ASN A 15 -15.90 -60.22 56.60
N LYS A 16 -17.14 -60.67 56.41
CA LYS A 16 -17.68 -61.05 55.09
C LYS A 16 -18.28 -59.84 54.37
N PHE A 17 -17.61 -59.35 53.33
CA PHE A 17 -18.13 -58.28 52.47
C PHE A 17 -19.21 -58.79 51.50
N LYS A 18 -20.32 -58.05 51.34
CA LYS A 18 -21.34 -58.34 50.32
C LYS A 18 -20.93 -57.72 48.97
N PRO A 19 -21.04 -58.44 47.83
CA PRO A 19 -20.59 -57.94 46.53
C PRO A 19 -21.51 -56.83 45.98
N LYS A 20 -20.91 -55.70 45.59
CA LYS A 20 -21.59 -54.58 44.91
C LYS A 20 -21.89 -55.00 43.45
N LYS A 21 -23.14 -54.86 42.98
CA LYS A 21 -23.52 -55.21 41.59
C LYS A 21 -22.66 -54.40 40.59
N ARG A 22 -21.80 -55.08 39.83
CA ARG A 22 -21.01 -54.46 38.74
C ARG A 22 -21.96 -54.08 37.60
N ARG A 23 -22.10 -52.79 37.29
CA ARG A 23 -22.77 -52.34 36.05
C ARG A 23 -21.99 -52.85 34.84
N SER A 24 -22.68 -53.20 33.76
CA SER A 24 -22.08 -53.80 32.56
C SER A 24 -21.08 -52.84 31.91
N SER A 25 -19.83 -53.28 31.75
CA SER A 25 -18.77 -52.51 31.08
C SER A 25 -19.09 -52.24 29.60
N ARG A 26 -19.90 -53.08 28.95
CA ARG A 26 -20.31 -52.90 27.55
C ARG A 26 -21.09 -51.62 27.32
N THR A 27 -21.98 -51.22 28.24
CA THR A 27 -22.75 -49.98 28.09
C THR A 27 -21.85 -48.74 28.20
N ALA A 28 -20.86 -48.78 29.10
CA ALA A 28 -19.86 -47.72 29.20
C ALA A 28 -18.95 -47.66 27.96
N LEU A 29 -18.54 -48.82 27.42
CA LEU A 29 -17.74 -48.90 26.19
C LEU A 29 -18.46 -48.28 24.99
N ILE A 30 -19.74 -48.63 24.78
CA ILE A 30 -20.56 -48.10 23.68
C ILE A 30 -20.77 -46.58 23.84
N PHE A 31 -20.98 -46.10 25.08
CA PHE A 31 -21.06 -44.67 25.36
C PHE A 31 -19.76 -43.94 25.00
N TRP A 32 -18.59 -44.45 25.37
CA TRP A 32 -17.30 -43.85 25.01
C TRP A 32 -17.04 -43.85 23.50
N ILE A 33 -17.40 -44.92 22.78
CA ILE A 33 -17.26 -44.98 21.31
C ILE A 33 -18.14 -43.92 20.64
N CYS A 34 -19.40 -43.80 21.07
CA CYS A 34 -20.33 -42.80 20.54
C CYS A 34 -19.89 -41.37 20.88
N LEU A 35 -19.39 -41.15 22.11
CA LEU A 35 -18.83 -39.87 22.55
C LEU A 35 -17.64 -39.44 21.67
N VAL A 36 -16.70 -40.35 21.36
CA VAL A 36 -15.56 -40.05 20.49
C VAL A 36 -16.00 -39.74 19.06
N LEU A 37 -16.98 -40.48 18.52
CA LEU A 37 -17.56 -40.22 17.19
C LEU A 37 -18.16 -38.82 17.05
N VAL A 38 -18.79 -38.29 18.10
CA VAL A 38 -19.36 -36.93 18.12
C VAL A 38 -18.31 -35.87 18.49
N ALA A 39 -17.42 -36.17 19.43
CA ALA A 39 -16.42 -35.21 19.92
C ALA A 39 -15.29 -34.94 18.92
N ALA A 40 -14.82 -35.95 18.19
CA ALA A 40 -13.72 -35.78 17.22
C ALA A 40 -13.97 -34.68 16.17
N PRO A 41 -15.10 -34.67 15.41
CA PRO A 41 -15.37 -33.59 14.46
C PRO A 41 -15.56 -32.22 15.14
N LEU A 42 -16.14 -32.18 16.35
CA LEU A 42 -16.31 -30.93 17.10
C LEU A 42 -14.96 -30.35 17.59
N ILE A 43 -14.01 -31.20 17.98
CA ILE A 43 -12.66 -30.78 18.37
C ILE A 43 -11.88 -30.26 17.15
N ILE A 44 -11.99 -30.93 15.99
CA ILE A 44 -11.36 -30.48 14.74
C ILE A 44 -11.94 -29.12 14.31
N LEU A 45 -13.27 -28.99 14.30
CA LEU A 45 -13.94 -27.72 13.97
C LEU A 45 -13.58 -26.61 14.97
N GLY A 46 -13.55 -26.91 16.27
CA GLY A 46 -13.13 -25.97 17.31
C GLY A 46 -11.68 -25.51 17.15
N TRP A 47 -10.76 -26.41 16.77
CA TRP A 47 -9.37 -26.07 16.47
C TRP A 47 -9.25 -25.15 15.25
N ILE A 48 -9.99 -25.44 14.18
CA ILE A 48 -10.01 -24.59 12.97
C ILE A 48 -10.58 -23.19 13.29
N LEU A 49 -11.69 -23.12 14.03
CA LEU A 49 -12.30 -21.84 14.44
C LEU A 49 -11.38 -21.05 15.37
N PHE A 50 -10.72 -21.69 16.34
CA PHE A 50 -9.79 -21.02 17.25
C PHE A 50 -8.52 -20.54 16.54
N SER A 51 -7.94 -21.37 15.67
CA SER A 51 -6.80 -20.99 14.83
C SER A 51 -7.14 -19.83 13.88
N SER A 52 -8.34 -19.85 13.28
CA SER A 52 -8.83 -18.75 12.45
C SER A 52 -9.04 -17.47 13.26
N ALA A 53 -9.66 -17.55 14.43
CA ALA A 53 -9.90 -16.39 15.29
C ALA A 53 -8.60 -15.72 15.80
N MET A 54 -7.53 -16.49 16.03
CA MET A 54 -6.21 -15.96 16.42
C MET A 54 -5.42 -15.32 15.27
N ASN A 55 -5.70 -15.71 14.02
CA ASN A 55 -4.98 -15.21 12.83
C ASN A 55 -5.75 -14.11 12.08
N THR A 56 -7.07 -14.03 12.25
CA THR A 56 -7.88 -12.88 11.80
C THR A 56 -7.35 -11.58 12.45
N HIS A 57 -7.37 -10.47 11.70
CA HIS A 57 -6.86 -9.13 12.07
C HIS A 57 -5.34 -8.91 12.05
N LYS A 58 -4.53 -9.85 11.54
CA LYS A 58 -3.15 -9.54 11.13
C LYS A 58 -3.05 -9.47 9.61
N PRO A 59 -2.54 -8.37 9.02
CA PRO A 59 -2.27 -8.33 7.59
C PRO A 59 -1.16 -9.34 7.25
N VAL A 60 -1.27 -9.99 6.09
CA VAL A 60 -0.18 -10.82 5.56
C VAL A 60 0.92 -9.89 5.07
N LEU A 61 1.91 -9.65 5.93
CA LEU A 61 3.14 -8.92 5.57
C LEU A 61 4.02 -9.84 4.72
N GLY A 62 3.63 -10.03 3.46
CA GLY A 62 4.47 -10.64 2.43
C GLY A 62 5.41 -9.59 1.86
N ASP A 63 6.70 -9.90 1.82
CA ASP A 63 7.64 -9.16 0.97
C ASP A 63 7.36 -9.49 -0.50
N ARG A 64 7.14 -8.45 -1.32
CA ARG A 64 6.85 -8.57 -2.76
C ARG A 64 8.07 -8.99 -3.57
N TYR A 65 9.27 -8.72 -3.05
CA TYR A 65 10.55 -8.91 -3.72
C TYR A 65 11.40 -9.97 -3.01
N LYS A 66 10.76 -10.86 -2.23
CA LYS A 66 11.44 -11.97 -1.58
C LYS A 66 12.05 -12.87 -2.66
N ASP A 67 13.37 -13.02 -2.61
CA ASP A 67 14.18 -13.76 -3.58
C ASP A 67 14.21 -13.14 -5.00
N ASP A 68 13.66 -11.93 -5.21
CA ASP A 68 13.84 -11.07 -6.40
C ASP A 68 15.05 -10.10 -6.19
N LEU A 69 15.35 -9.24 -7.18
CA LEU A 69 16.29 -8.11 -7.08
C LEU A 69 17.77 -8.49 -6.83
N ASN A 70 18.22 -9.64 -7.30
CA ASN A 70 19.61 -10.10 -7.18
C ASN A 70 20.40 -9.85 -8.49
N PRO A 71 21.53 -9.13 -8.49
CA PRO A 71 22.23 -8.53 -7.34
C PRO A 71 21.61 -7.19 -6.89
N ALA A 72 21.64 -6.95 -5.57
CA ALA A 72 21.15 -5.71 -4.99
C ALA A 72 22.05 -4.50 -5.29
N ILE A 73 21.44 -3.36 -5.63
CA ILE A 73 22.12 -2.08 -5.90
C ILE A 73 22.66 -1.47 -4.59
N LYS A 74 23.93 -1.07 -4.58
CA LYS A 74 24.64 -0.56 -3.39
C LYS A 74 24.67 0.96 -3.32
N SER A 75 24.87 1.50 -2.11
CA SER A 75 25.03 2.94 -1.87
C SER A 75 26.20 3.53 -2.66
N GLU A 76 27.27 2.75 -2.86
CA GLU A 76 28.46 3.15 -3.60
C GLU A 76 28.15 3.32 -5.09
N GLN A 77 27.34 2.42 -5.66
CA GLN A 77 26.89 2.49 -7.05
C GLN A 77 25.94 3.68 -7.25
N MET A 78 25.02 3.96 -6.30
CA MET A 78 24.16 5.15 -6.38
C MET A 78 24.95 6.46 -6.31
N LYS A 79 26.03 6.52 -5.51
CA LYS A 79 26.95 7.68 -5.48
C LYS A 79 27.73 7.83 -6.80
N GLU A 80 28.22 6.73 -7.36
CA GLU A 80 28.94 6.75 -8.65
C GLU A 80 28.02 7.19 -9.80
N ILE A 81 26.77 6.71 -9.82
CA ILE A 81 25.73 7.17 -10.76
C ILE A 81 25.47 8.66 -10.61
N LYS A 82 25.32 9.17 -9.37
CA LYS A 82 25.15 10.60 -9.12
C LYS A 82 26.32 11.40 -9.70
N THR A 83 27.56 11.05 -9.36
CA THR A 83 28.76 11.75 -9.87
C THR A 83 28.96 11.64 -11.38
N LYS A 84 28.59 10.53 -12.02
CA LYS A 84 28.61 10.43 -13.50
C LYS A 84 27.52 11.29 -14.14
N SER A 85 26.32 11.32 -13.56
CA SER A 85 25.18 12.11 -14.06
C SER A 85 25.40 13.62 -13.85
N GLU A 86 26.04 14.03 -12.74
CA GLU A 86 26.54 15.39 -12.50
C GLU A 86 27.60 15.82 -13.53
N GLY A 87 28.21 14.88 -14.24
CA GLY A 87 29.15 15.12 -15.35
C GLY A 87 28.52 15.20 -16.75
N VAL A 88 27.20 15.05 -16.87
CA VAL A 88 26.49 15.17 -18.16
C VAL A 88 26.28 16.64 -18.53
N GLU A 89 26.47 16.99 -19.80
CA GLU A 89 26.33 18.37 -20.29
C GLU A 89 24.89 18.89 -20.09
N GLY A 90 24.78 20.14 -19.60
CA GLY A 90 23.51 20.81 -19.32
C GLY A 90 22.88 20.50 -17.95
N VAL A 91 23.43 19.56 -17.17
CA VAL A 91 22.94 19.23 -15.83
C VAL A 91 23.42 20.27 -14.80
N GLN A 92 22.50 20.77 -13.97
CA GLN A 92 22.77 21.67 -12.85
C GLN A 92 22.91 20.92 -11.52
N SER A 93 22.02 19.96 -11.27
CA SER A 93 22.08 19.11 -10.07
C SER A 93 21.45 17.74 -10.34
N VAL A 94 21.84 16.75 -9.53
CA VAL A 94 21.29 15.39 -9.58
C VAL A 94 20.94 14.92 -8.18
N ASP A 95 19.90 14.11 -8.02
CA ASP A 95 19.76 13.24 -6.84
C ASP A 95 19.37 11.81 -7.22
N VAL A 96 19.72 10.84 -6.36
CA VAL A 96 19.58 9.40 -6.67
C VAL A 96 19.01 8.66 -5.47
N GLU A 97 17.81 8.10 -5.62
CA GLU A 97 17.10 7.37 -4.57
C GLU A 97 16.61 5.97 -5.00
N MET A 98 16.19 5.17 -4.02
CA MET A 98 15.67 3.81 -4.23
C MET A 98 14.22 3.72 -3.74
N ALA A 99 13.27 3.94 -4.65
CA ALA A 99 11.84 3.98 -4.38
C ALA A 99 11.20 2.59 -4.60
N THR A 100 11.27 1.71 -3.58
CA THR A 100 10.59 0.38 -3.56
C THR A 100 10.85 -0.45 -4.84
N ALA A 101 12.11 -0.84 -5.04
CA ALA A 101 12.61 -1.55 -6.22
C ALA A 101 12.67 -0.76 -7.53
N THR A 102 12.38 0.54 -7.51
CA THR A 102 12.72 1.46 -8.61
C THR A 102 13.95 2.29 -8.24
N LEU A 103 15.01 2.23 -9.05
CA LEU A 103 16.09 3.21 -8.98
C LEU A 103 15.62 4.51 -9.66
N ARG A 104 15.76 5.64 -8.96
CA ARG A 104 15.40 6.95 -9.49
C ARG A 104 16.60 7.86 -9.60
N VAL A 105 16.68 8.58 -10.71
CA VAL A 105 17.66 9.65 -10.92
C VAL A 105 16.90 10.92 -11.26
N TYR A 106 16.89 11.87 -10.33
CA TYR A 106 16.33 13.21 -10.52
C TYR A 106 17.41 14.14 -11.06
N VAL A 107 17.10 14.91 -12.10
CA VAL A 107 18.07 15.71 -12.88
C VAL A 107 17.48 17.09 -13.16
N ASP A 108 18.13 18.11 -12.64
CA ASP A 108 17.80 19.51 -12.83
C ASP A 108 18.63 20.07 -13.99
N VAL A 109 17.99 20.73 -14.97
CA VAL A 109 18.64 21.36 -16.13
C VAL A 109 18.28 22.84 -16.21
N ALA A 110 18.77 23.58 -17.21
CA ALA A 110 18.49 25.01 -17.37
C ALA A 110 16.99 25.32 -17.53
N ASP A 111 16.52 26.41 -16.90
CA ASP A 111 15.13 26.88 -16.91
C ASP A 111 14.54 27.09 -18.33
N ASP A 112 15.41 27.31 -19.33
CA ASP A 112 15.09 27.52 -20.74
C ASP A 112 15.32 26.29 -21.64
N ALA A 113 15.69 25.14 -21.06
CA ALA A 113 15.95 23.92 -21.82
C ALA A 113 14.67 23.35 -22.46
N THR A 114 14.77 22.93 -23.72
CA THR A 114 13.62 22.42 -24.47
C THR A 114 13.30 20.96 -24.10
N ALA A 115 12.10 20.49 -24.46
CA ALA A 115 11.74 19.06 -24.33
C ALA A 115 12.70 18.13 -25.11
N GLU A 116 13.25 18.57 -26.24
CA GLU A 116 14.27 17.83 -27.00
C GLU A 116 15.59 17.78 -26.22
N THR A 117 16.02 18.91 -25.64
CA THR A 117 17.20 19.01 -24.76
C THR A 117 17.07 18.07 -23.56
N ALA A 118 15.96 18.16 -22.81
CA ALA A 118 15.72 17.32 -21.64
C ALA A 118 15.64 15.82 -21.97
N THR A 119 15.10 15.46 -23.15
CA THR A 119 15.09 14.06 -23.63
C THR A 119 16.51 13.57 -23.96
N SER A 120 17.34 14.42 -24.60
CA SER A 120 18.75 14.10 -24.87
C SER A 120 19.58 13.97 -23.59
N THR A 121 19.30 14.78 -22.57
CA THR A 121 19.89 14.64 -21.23
C THR A 121 19.43 13.33 -20.57
N ALA A 122 18.18 12.91 -20.71
CA ALA A 122 17.67 11.66 -20.14
C ALA A 122 18.42 10.43 -20.69
N ASP A 123 18.53 10.31 -22.02
CA ASP A 123 19.30 9.24 -22.70
C ASP A 123 20.81 9.29 -22.35
N SER A 124 21.37 10.50 -22.15
CA SER A 124 22.76 10.66 -21.70
C SER A 124 22.97 10.20 -20.26
N VAL A 125 22.00 10.47 -19.37
CA VAL A 125 21.99 9.98 -17.98
C VAL A 125 21.71 8.47 -17.93
N TYR A 126 20.89 7.92 -18.82
CA TYR A 126 20.70 6.47 -18.96
C TYR A 126 22.01 5.76 -19.29
N LYS A 127 22.84 6.34 -20.18
CA LYS A 127 24.18 5.84 -20.48
C LYS A 127 25.11 5.92 -19.26
N ALA A 128 25.07 7.03 -18.51
CA ALA A 128 25.82 7.18 -17.26
C ALA A 128 25.42 6.15 -16.19
N VAL A 129 24.13 5.78 -16.10
CA VAL A 129 23.64 4.68 -15.25
C VAL A 129 24.14 3.32 -15.76
N ALA A 130 24.05 3.07 -17.07
CA ALA A 130 24.43 1.81 -17.70
C ALA A 130 25.94 1.48 -17.58
N GLU A 131 26.81 2.50 -17.43
CA GLU A 131 28.23 2.32 -17.12
C GLU A 131 28.50 1.76 -15.71
N VAL A 132 27.57 1.92 -14.76
CA VAL A 132 27.70 1.45 -13.36
C VAL A 132 26.85 0.20 -13.10
N LEU A 133 25.70 0.11 -13.75
CA LEU A 133 24.70 -0.95 -13.60
C LEU A 133 24.30 -1.47 -14.98
N ASP A 134 24.85 -2.62 -15.37
CA ASP A 134 24.48 -3.32 -16.60
C ASP A 134 22.95 -3.50 -16.69
N PRO A 135 22.25 -2.89 -17.68
CA PRO A 135 20.79 -2.95 -17.76
C PRO A 135 20.23 -4.35 -18.04
N SER A 136 21.04 -5.29 -18.56
CA SER A 136 20.66 -6.69 -18.72
C SER A 136 20.68 -7.46 -17.39
N VAL A 137 21.46 -6.98 -16.41
CA VAL A 137 21.56 -7.56 -15.07
C VAL A 137 20.60 -6.88 -14.10
N TYR A 138 20.62 -5.55 -14.02
CA TYR A 138 19.92 -4.81 -12.97
C TYR A 138 18.50 -4.36 -13.34
N PHE A 139 18.19 -4.18 -14.62
CA PHE A 139 16.93 -3.56 -15.08
C PHE A 139 16.13 -4.42 -16.06
N THR A 140 16.39 -5.72 -16.12
CA THR A 140 15.72 -6.68 -17.00
C THR A 140 15.47 -7.97 -16.24
N LYS A 141 14.22 -8.46 -16.23
CA LYS A 141 13.82 -9.69 -15.53
C LYS A 141 14.48 -10.94 -16.12
N THR A 142 14.64 -11.96 -15.30
CA THR A 142 14.96 -13.33 -15.75
C THR A 142 13.68 -14.17 -15.81
N ASP A 143 13.79 -15.46 -16.19
CA ASP A 143 12.66 -16.40 -16.10
C ASP A 143 12.21 -16.69 -14.66
N SER A 144 13.06 -16.38 -13.66
CA SER A 144 12.85 -16.70 -12.25
C SER A 144 12.72 -15.49 -11.32
N GLU A 145 13.33 -14.36 -11.67
CA GLU A 145 13.47 -13.19 -10.79
C GLU A 145 13.03 -11.91 -11.50
N LYS A 146 12.30 -11.04 -10.79
CA LYS A 146 12.10 -9.65 -11.18
C LYS A 146 13.33 -8.84 -10.77
N MET A 147 13.77 -7.99 -11.68
CA MET A 147 14.83 -7.02 -11.43
C MET A 147 14.25 -5.62 -11.22
N TYR A 148 15.12 -4.65 -10.94
CA TYR A 148 14.70 -3.28 -10.64
C TYR A 148 14.03 -2.63 -11.86
N ASP A 149 13.18 -1.64 -11.61
CA ASP A 149 12.80 -0.67 -12.63
C ASP A 149 13.72 0.56 -12.51
N LEU A 150 13.91 1.30 -13.60
CA LEU A 150 14.68 2.54 -13.65
C LEU A 150 13.80 3.68 -14.15
N GLU A 151 13.77 4.80 -13.41
CA GLU A 151 13.13 6.05 -13.81
C GLU A 151 14.15 7.21 -13.75
N ILE A 152 14.35 7.90 -14.86
CA ILE A 152 15.20 9.10 -14.97
C ILE A 152 14.29 10.29 -15.21
N HIS A 153 14.35 11.27 -14.33
CA HIS A 153 13.43 12.40 -14.24
C HIS A 153 14.18 13.70 -14.54
N VAL A 154 14.04 14.25 -15.75
CA VAL A 154 14.72 15.49 -16.18
C VAL A 154 13.74 16.66 -16.22
N TYR A 155 14.01 17.74 -15.50
CA TYR A 155 13.09 18.88 -15.37
C TYR A 155 13.81 20.25 -15.39
N THR A 156 13.06 21.30 -15.74
CA THR A 156 13.56 22.70 -15.81
C THR A 156 13.24 23.57 -14.60
N GLU A 157 12.45 23.09 -13.63
CA GLU A 157 12.24 23.80 -12.36
C GLU A 157 12.07 22.78 -11.20
N ALA A 158 13.11 22.62 -10.36
CA ALA A 158 13.12 21.70 -9.22
C ALA A 158 12.01 22.00 -8.19
N GLU A 159 11.79 23.27 -7.87
CA GLU A 159 10.72 23.74 -7.00
C GLU A 159 9.69 24.46 -7.86
N ARG A 160 8.56 23.80 -8.18
CA ARG A 160 7.46 24.31 -9.01
C ARG A 160 6.83 25.63 -8.47
N LYS A 161 7.53 26.75 -8.56
CA LYS A 161 7.07 28.07 -8.14
C LYS A 161 6.16 28.68 -9.19
N ASN A 162 6.32 28.27 -10.45
CA ASN A 162 5.57 28.82 -11.57
C ASN A 162 4.84 27.70 -12.35
N THR A 163 3.89 27.02 -11.70
CA THR A 163 3.05 25.97 -12.32
C THR A 163 2.18 26.43 -13.49
N GLU A 164 2.10 27.75 -13.74
CA GLU A 164 1.41 28.36 -14.88
C GLU A 164 2.41 28.96 -15.91
N GLY A 165 3.72 28.76 -15.71
CA GLY A 165 4.76 29.18 -16.64
C GLY A 165 4.82 28.27 -17.87
N GLU A 166 4.80 28.87 -19.06
CA GLU A 166 4.73 28.18 -20.36
C GLU A 166 5.97 27.32 -20.68
N ASN A 167 7.03 27.41 -19.87
CA ASN A 167 8.34 26.77 -20.08
C ASN A 167 8.62 25.55 -19.17
N PHE A 168 7.68 25.10 -18.33
CA PHE A 168 7.93 23.91 -17.50
C PHE A 168 8.05 22.64 -18.37
N VAL A 169 9.28 22.16 -18.56
CA VAL A 169 9.60 20.91 -19.23
C VAL A 169 9.87 19.84 -18.18
N TYR A 170 9.24 18.68 -18.36
CA TYR A 170 9.51 17.49 -17.57
C TYR A 170 9.47 16.28 -18.50
N VAL A 171 10.60 15.57 -18.58
CA VAL A 171 10.75 14.29 -19.27
C VAL A 171 10.97 13.19 -18.23
N VAL A 172 10.34 12.04 -18.43
CA VAL A 172 10.64 10.82 -17.69
C VAL A 172 11.08 9.75 -18.68
N GLU A 173 12.29 9.22 -18.52
CA GLU A 173 12.73 8.00 -19.20
C GLU A 173 12.55 6.81 -18.26
N THR A 174 11.82 5.80 -18.73
CA THR A 174 11.52 4.59 -17.95
C THR A 174 12.08 3.36 -18.65
N LYS A 175 12.82 2.54 -17.91
CA LYS A 175 13.15 1.15 -18.26
C LYS A 175 12.60 0.26 -17.16
N THR A 176 11.42 -0.35 -17.38
CA THR A 176 10.96 -1.41 -16.48
C THR A 176 11.70 -2.72 -16.79
N SER A 177 11.77 -3.57 -15.77
CA SER A 177 12.20 -4.96 -15.81
C SER A 177 11.51 -5.83 -16.88
N SER A 178 10.38 -5.38 -17.43
CA SER A 178 9.62 -6.07 -18.50
C SER A 178 9.70 -5.43 -19.88
N MET A 179 10.43 -4.33 -20.06
CA MET A 179 10.65 -3.68 -21.36
C MET A 179 12.00 -4.10 -21.94
N ASP A 180 12.09 -4.24 -23.27
CA ASP A 180 13.35 -4.58 -23.96
C ASP A 180 14.33 -3.39 -23.99
N ALA A 181 13.81 -2.16 -24.09
CA ALA A 181 14.55 -0.90 -24.19
C ALA A 181 13.89 0.18 -23.31
N PRO A 182 14.60 1.26 -22.92
CA PRO A 182 13.99 2.42 -22.27
C PRO A 182 13.00 3.13 -23.19
N ALA A 183 12.10 3.92 -22.61
CA ALA A 183 11.23 4.84 -23.34
C ALA A 183 11.10 6.18 -22.60
N SER A 184 11.32 7.28 -23.32
CA SER A 184 11.14 8.65 -22.84
C SER A 184 9.71 9.19 -23.10
N GLU A 185 9.14 9.89 -22.12
CA GLU A 185 7.85 10.57 -22.21
C GLU A 185 7.93 12.02 -21.68
N VAL A 186 7.44 12.99 -22.45
CA VAL A 186 7.38 14.42 -22.07
C VAL A 186 6.12 14.70 -21.23
N VAL A 187 6.18 14.33 -19.95
CA VAL A 187 5.04 14.37 -19.01
C VAL A 187 4.53 15.77 -18.65
N SER A 188 5.21 16.85 -19.03
CA SER A 188 4.67 18.22 -18.90
C SER A 188 3.70 18.60 -20.02
N THR A 189 3.56 17.79 -21.08
CA THR A 189 2.66 18.07 -22.21
C THR A 189 1.39 17.21 -22.18
N ALA A 190 0.29 17.75 -22.70
CA ALA A 190 -0.99 17.02 -22.75
C ALA A 190 -1.02 16.02 -23.91
N LYS A 191 -1.12 14.72 -23.61
CA LYS A 191 -1.25 13.63 -24.62
C LYS A 191 -2.43 13.81 -25.57
N ASP A 192 -3.49 14.45 -25.11
CA ASP A 192 -4.58 14.99 -25.93
C ASP A 192 -4.86 16.43 -25.49
N ALA A 193 -4.44 17.40 -26.30
CA ALA A 193 -4.61 18.82 -26.02
C ALA A 193 -6.08 19.27 -26.08
N ALA A 194 -6.92 18.63 -26.91
CA ALA A 194 -8.32 18.97 -27.08
C ALA A 194 -9.15 18.48 -25.89
N LEU A 195 -8.96 17.22 -25.48
CA LEU A 195 -9.57 16.67 -24.26
C LEU A 195 -9.09 17.41 -23.01
N ALA A 196 -7.78 17.74 -22.92
CA ALA A 196 -7.27 18.52 -21.81
C ALA A 196 -7.88 19.94 -21.74
N GLN A 197 -8.17 20.57 -22.89
CA GLN A 197 -8.88 21.84 -22.91
C GLN A 197 -10.35 21.68 -22.49
N GLN A 198 -11.07 20.71 -23.06
CA GLN A 198 -12.46 20.44 -22.70
C GLN A 198 -12.61 20.21 -21.18
N LEU A 199 -11.70 19.47 -20.55
CA LEU A 199 -11.71 19.24 -19.11
C LEU A 199 -11.46 20.50 -18.27
N ARG A 200 -10.66 21.46 -18.77
CA ARG A 200 -10.48 22.79 -18.14
C ARG A 200 -11.76 23.62 -18.24
N ASP A 201 -12.41 23.59 -19.41
CA ASP A 201 -13.66 24.32 -19.66
C ASP A 201 -14.82 23.74 -18.83
N ASP A 202 -14.95 22.40 -18.78
CA ASP A 202 -15.93 21.68 -17.96
C ASP A 202 -15.76 21.96 -16.45
N VAL A 203 -14.53 22.06 -15.95
CA VAL A 203 -14.24 22.45 -14.57
C VAL A 203 -14.61 23.91 -14.31
N THR A 204 -14.37 24.80 -15.27
CA THR A 204 -14.69 26.23 -15.16
C THR A 204 -16.20 26.45 -15.16
N ALA A 205 -16.93 25.81 -16.07
CA ALA A 205 -18.39 25.81 -16.11
C ALA A 205 -19.01 25.26 -14.82
N ARG A 206 -18.47 24.16 -14.29
CA ARG A 206 -18.91 23.56 -13.01
C ARG A 206 -18.68 24.49 -11.82
N LYS A 207 -17.54 25.17 -11.75
CA LYS A 207 -17.25 26.19 -10.72
C LYS A 207 -18.23 27.37 -10.82
N ALA A 208 -18.50 27.88 -12.02
CA ALA A 208 -19.45 28.96 -12.24
C ALA A 208 -20.89 28.58 -11.83
N ALA A 209 -21.34 27.37 -12.18
CA ALA A 209 -22.65 26.86 -11.80
C ALA A 209 -22.79 26.62 -10.27
N ALA A 210 -21.72 26.16 -9.61
CA ALA A 210 -21.71 26.04 -8.16
C ALA A 210 -21.77 27.42 -7.47
N ALA A 211 -21.03 28.42 -7.99
CA ALA A 211 -21.06 29.78 -7.46
C ALA A 211 -22.42 30.47 -7.64
N SER A 212 -23.08 30.30 -8.80
CA SER A 212 -24.43 30.86 -9.00
C SER A 212 -25.49 30.19 -8.12
N THR A 213 -25.38 28.88 -7.89
CA THR A 213 -26.26 28.15 -6.96
C THR A 213 -26.05 28.61 -5.51
N ALA A 214 -24.80 28.86 -5.10
CA ALA A 214 -24.50 29.39 -3.76
C ALA A 214 -25.04 30.83 -3.58
N ALA A 215 -24.84 31.72 -4.56
CA ALA A 215 -25.37 33.08 -4.52
C ALA A 215 -26.91 33.11 -4.47
N ALA A 216 -27.58 32.18 -5.17
CA ALA A 216 -29.04 32.03 -5.11
C ALA A 216 -29.56 31.54 -3.76
N ALA A 217 -28.74 30.86 -2.95
CA ALA A 217 -29.10 30.41 -1.60
C ALA A 217 -28.93 31.53 -0.54
N ASP A 218 -27.91 32.38 -0.68
CA ASP A 218 -27.60 33.45 0.28
C ASP A 218 -28.51 34.69 0.12
N GLY A 219 -29.03 34.94 -1.09
CA GLY A 219 -30.00 36.01 -1.36
C GLY A 219 -31.41 35.79 -0.78
N GLY A 220 -31.65 34.70 -0.05
CA GLY A 220 -32.97 34.28 0.44
C GLY A 220 -33.44 35.02 1.69
N THR A 221 -33.83 36.30 1.56
CA THR A 221 -34.54 37.00 2.64
C THR A 221 -35.87 36.31 2.96
N ILE A 222 -36.02 35.80 4.19
CA ILE A 222 -37.24 35.11 4.64
C ILE A 222 -38.36 36.13 4.87
N THR A 223 -39.11 36.44 3.82
CA THR A 223 -40.36 37.22 3.90
C THR A 223 -41.49 36.36 4.49
N VAL A 224 -41.50 36.24 5.82
CA VAL A 224 -42.67 35.73 6.56
C VAL A 224 -43.83 36.68 6.30
N GLY A 225 -44.93 36.16 5.74
CA GLY A 225 -46.01 37.00 5.22
C GLY A 225 -46.82 37.72 6.30
N GLY A 226 -47.01 39.03 6.13
CA GLY A 226 -48.03 39.83 6.81
C GLY A 226 -49.09 40.28 5.80
N ASN A 227 -50.30 39.73 5.89
CA ASN A 227 -51.36 39.94 4.90
C ASN A 227 -52.57 40.62 5.55
N GLU A 228 -52.57 41.96 5.59
CA GLU A 228 -53.66 42.71 6.22
C GLU A 228 -54.03 44.02 5.47
N VAL A 229 -55.17 43.95 4.79
CA VAL A 229 -56.19 44.99 4.52
C VAL A 229 -55.74 46.37 3.99
N GLN A 230 -56.18 46.69 2.76
CA GLN A 230 -56.34 48.08 2.31
C GLN A 230 -57.53 48.76 3.01
N ALA A 231 -57.32 49.96 3.52
CA ALA A 231 -58.38 50.91 3.86
C ALA A 231 -58.05 52.28 3.25
N THR A 232 -58.76 52.65 2.19
CA THR A 232 -58.64 53.98 1.55
C THR A 232 -59.73 54.90 2.09
N GLU A 233 -59.38 55.77 3.05
CA GLU A 233 -60.17 56.96 3.33
C GLU A 233 -59.89 58.04 2.27
N ALA A 234 -60.93 58.74 1.84
CA ALA A 234 -60.82 59.84 0.89
C ALA A 234 -60.44 61.15 1.61
N PRO A 235 -59.65 62.04 0.99
CA PRO A 235 -59.38 63.36 1.54
C PRO A 235 -60.65 64.23 1.53
N ALA A 236 -60.72 65.17 2.47
CA ALA A 236 -61.71 66.24 2.49
C ALA A 236 -61.06 67.56 2.02
N GLU A 237 -61.90 68.42 1.42
CA GLU A 237 -61.59 69.72 0.77
C GLU A 237 -60.80 69.64 -0.56
#